data_AF-A0A925JDK2-F1
#
_entry.id   AF-A0A925JDK2-F1
#
_cell.length_a   1.000
_cell.length_b   1.000
_cell.length_c   1.000
_cell.angle_alpha   90.00
_cell.angle_beta   90.00
_cell.angle_gamma   90.00
#
_symmetry.space_group_name_H-M   'P 1'
#
loop_
_entity.id
_entity.type
_entity.pdbx_description
1 polymer ?
#
loop_
_entity_poly.entity_id
_entity_poly.type
_entity_poly.pdbx_seq_one_letter_code
_entity_poly.pdbx_strand_id
1 'polypeptide(L)'
;MPSIAYAQKTVDRMVATVDGGTRVDLITYSDLMWQIALQPSSPLENPGSEELNRALNLLINQRLILQEAEKLPAVAPSNEEVRIASEALSKQFPSTAELQRRMQRVGLSSEQLREIVRQRVVIKKYLDFRFRSFVVITPQQVADYYKDVYVPRFRQQSPGRIVPMLEEVRAELEETLAESKIESDMDAFIQSARERAEIVILSQV
;
A
#
# COMPACT_ATOMS: atom_id res chain seq x y z
N MET A 1 49.50 -23.70 1.77
CA MET A 1 48.80 -22.77 2.67
C MET A 1 47.48 -22.40 2.00
N PRO A 2 46.30 -22.80 2.52
CA PRO A 2 45.04 -22.34 1.95
C PRO A 2 44.73 -20.95 2.50
N SER A 3 44.57 -19.98 1.61
CA SER A 3 44.08 -18.64 1.95
C SER A 3 42.61 -18.74 2.33
N ILE A 4 42.30 -18.41 3.58
CA ILE A 4 40.92 -18.25 4.06
C ILE A 4 40.44 -16.89 3.55
N ALA A 5 39.62 -16.92 2.50
CA ALA A 5 38.88 -15.74 2.06
C ALA A 5 37.83 -15.41 3.13
N TYR A 6 38.03 -14.31 3.86
CA TYR A 6 36.98 -13.75 4.70
C TYR A 6 35.85 -13.30 3.79
N ALA A 7 34.74 -14.03 3.79
CA ALA A 7 33.49 -13.58 3.22
C ALA A 7 33.14 -12.26 3.90
N GLN A 8 33.27 -11.16 3.16
CA GLN A 8 32.95 -9.82 3.64
C GLN A 8 31.43 -9.80 3.88
N LYS A 9 31.02 -9.92 5.14
CA LYS A 9 29.61 -9.82 5.54
C LYS A 9 29.21 -8.36 5.36
N THR A 10 28.64 -8.02 4.21
CA THR A 10 28.05 -6.71 3.96
C THR A 10 26.92 -6.51 4.96
N VAL A 11 27.11 -5.58 5.89
CA VAL A 11 26.07 -5.18 6.85
C VAL A 11 25.07 -4.34 6.08
N ASP A 12 23.81 -4.77 6.07
CA ASP A 12 22.73 -4.00 5.45
C ASP A 12 22.57 -2.65 6.17
N ARG A 13 22.38 -1.59 5.38
CA ARG A 13 22.30 -0.23 5.91
C ARG A 13 20.94 -0.02 6.57
N MET A 14 20.96 0.38 7.83
CA MET A 14 19.76 0.81 8.56
C MET A 14 19.31 2.18 8.04
N VAL A 15 18.03 2.29 7.65
CA VAL A 15 17.48 3.51 7.06
C VAL A 15 16.60 4.24 8.07
N ALA A 16 15.67 3.53 8.69
CA ALA A 16 14.74 4.13 9.65
C ALA A 16 14.25 3.11 10.67
N THR A 17 13.79 3.57 11.82
CA THR A 17 12.98 2.80 12.76
C THR A 17 11.58 3.38 12.87
N VAL A 18 10.59 2.53 13.08
CA VAL A 18 9.17 2.89 13.20
C VAL A 18 8.58 2.22 14.43
N ASP A 19 8.13 3.01 15.40
CA ASP A 19 7.38 2.54 16.56
C ASP A 19 5.95 3.13 16.54
N GLY A 20 4.97 2.29 16.22
CA GLY A 20 3.54 2.61 16.25
C GLY A 20 2.84 2.27 17.57
N GLY A 21 3.61 1.98 18.62
CA GLY A 21 3.14 1.66 19.96
C GLY A 21 2.93 0.16 20.23
N THR A 22 3.23 -0.72 19.26
CA THR A 22 3.21 -2.19 19.46
C THR A 22 4.62 -2.76 19.53
N ARG A 23 5.51 -2.34 18.61
CA ARG A 23 6.90 -2.79 18.52
C ARG A 23 7.73 -1.81 17.69
N VAL A 24 9.04 -1.88 17.83
CA VAL A 24 9.97 -1.12 16.96
C VAL A 24 10.31 -1.95 15.72
N ASP A 25 9.93 -1.46 14.56
CA ASP A 25 10.28 -2.01 13.25
C ASP A 25 11.52 -1.33 12.68
N LEU A 26 12.50 -2.10 12.21
CA LEU A 26 13.64 -1.58 11.44
C LEU A 26 13.32 -1.65 9.94
N ILE A 27 13.61 -0.57 9.22
CA ILE A 27 13.62 -0.51 7.77
C ILE A 27 15.07 -0.41 7.31
N THR A 28 15.50 -1.34 6.47
CA THR A 28 16.83 -1.35 5.87
C THR A 28 16.83 -0.87 4.43
N TYR A 29 18.01 -0.70 3.84
CA TYR A 29 18.13 -0.38 2.43
C TYR A 29 17.65 -1.53 1.54
N SER A 30 17.88 -2.79 1.93
CA SER A 30 17.32 -3.93 1.20
C SER A 30 15.80 -3.91 1.16
N ASP A 31 15.13 -3.53 2.26
CA ASP A 31 13.66 -3.39 2.26
C ASP A 31 13.18 -2.38 1.19
N LEU A 32 13.87 -1.24 1.06
CA LEU A 32 13.57 -0.25 0.02
C LEU A 32 13.74 -0.86 -1.37
N MET A 33 14.87 -1.52 -1.61
CA MET A 33 15.17 -2.13 -2.90
C MET A 33 14.20 -3.27 -3.26
N TRP A 34 13.76 -4.06 -2.29
CA TRP A 34 12.73 -5.07 -2.49
C TRP A 34 11.39 -4.43 -2.85
N GLN A 35 11.00 -3.36 -2.16
CA GLN A 35 9.78 -2.64 -2.48
C GLN A 35 9.80 -2.07 -3.91
N ILE A 36 10.93 -1.51 -4.37
CA ILE A 36 11.13 -1.02 -5.74
C ILE A 36 11.15 -2.18 -6.76
N ALA A 37 11.79 -3.30 -6.43
CA ALA A 37 11.83 -4.49 -7.30
C ALA A 37 10.43 -5.06 -7.58
N LEU A 38 9.53 -4.96 -6.62
CA LEU A 38 8.14 -5.40 -6.72
C LEU A 38 7.21 -4.41 -7.44
N GLN A 39 7.75 -3.32 -8.02
CA GLN A 39 7.03 -2.40 -8.89
C GLN A 39 7.58 -2.52 -10.32
N PRO A 40 6.82 -3.05 -11.30
CA PRO A 40 7.32 -3.35 -12.65
C PRO A 40 7.96 -2.14 -13.35
N SER A 41 7.38 -0.95 -13.18
CA SER A 41 7.80 0.28 -13.87
C SER A 41 8.91 1.05 -13.16
N SER A 42 9.33 0.65 -11.95
CA SER A 42 10.31 1.40 -11.17
C SER A 42 11.75 1.07 -11.58
N PRO A 43 12.64 2.07 -11.68
CA PRO A 43 14.03 1.87 -12.02
C PRO A 43 14.77 1.17 -10.86
N LEU A 44 15.47 0.06 -11.17
CA LEU A 44 16.27 -0.68 -10.18
C LEU A 44 17.73 -0.28 -10.15
N GLU A 45 18.26 0.20 -11.28
CA GLU A 45 19.65 0.59 -11.40
C GLU A 45 19.79 2.03 -10.90
N ASN A 46 20.45 2.18 -9.75
CA ASN A 46 20.66 3.46 -9.05
C ASN A 46 19.36 4.27 -8.87
N PRO A 47 18.41 3.77 -8.06
CA PRO A 47 17.22 4.56 -7.75
C PRO A 47 17.64 5.89 -7.12
N GLY A 48 17.11 6.99 -7.65
CA GLY A 48 17.34 8.31 -7.07
C GLY A 48 16.66 8.45 -5.71
N SER A 49 17.07 9.48 -4.96
CA SER A 49 16.52 9.74 -3.62
C SER A 49 14.99 9.89 -3.62
N GLU A 50 14.39 10.43 -4.68
CA GLU A 50 12.92 10.52 -4.78
C GLU A 50 12.24 9.14 -4.74
N GLU A 51 12.77 8.16 -5.49
CA GLU A 51 12.23 6.80 -5.52
C GLU A 51 12.47 6.08 -4.18
N LEU A 52 13.65 6.27 -3.60
CA LEU A 52 13.99 5.70 -2.29
C LEU A 52 13.10 6.28 -1.18
N ASN A 53 12.83 7.58 -1.19
CA ASN A 53 11.93 8.23 -0.24
C ASN A 53 10.47 7.83 -0.45
N ARG A 54 10.03 7.59 -1.70
CA ARG A 54 8.72 6.97 -1.97
C ARG A 54 8.60 5.58 -1.37
N ALA A 55 9.60 4.72 -1.60
CA ALA A 55 9.62 3.37 -1.04
C ALA A 55 9.66 3.39 0.49
N LEU A 56 10.48 4.27 1.08
CA LEU A 56 10.59 4.45 2.53
C LEU A 56 9.25 4.89 3.13
N ASN A 57 8.60 5.90 2.56
CA ASN A 57 7.31 6.39 3.05
C ASN A 57 6.21 5.32 2.98
N LEU A 58 6.20 4.54 1.90
CA LEU A 58 5.28 3.41 1.76
C LEU A 58 5.54 2.35 2.83
N LEU A 59 6.80 1.97 3.06
CA LEU A 59 7.15 0.98 4.07
C LEU A 59 6.82 1.46 5.49
N ILE A 60 7.08 2.73 5.81
CA ILE A 60 6.66 3.33 7.09
C ILE A 60 5.14 3.19 7.27
N ASN A 61 4.35 3.57 6.26
CA ASN A 61 2.89 3.43 6.34
C ASN A 61 2.47 1.96 6.53
N GLN A 62 3.10 1.03 5.82
CA GLN A 62 2.82 -0.40 5.96
C GLN A 62 3.14 -0.92 7.37
N ARG A 63 4.27 -0.51 7.97
CA ARG A 63 4.63 -0.87 9.35
C ARG A 63 3.60 -0.35 10.34
N LEU A 64 3.19 0.91 10.22
CA LEU A 64 2.15 1.49 11.08
C LEU A 64 0.82 0.74 10.96
N ILE A 65 0.37 0.43 9.75
CA ILE A 65 -0.88 -0.31 9.55
C ILE A 65 -0.78 -1.73 10.12
N LEU A 66 0.36 -2.42 9.93
CA LEU A 66 0.56 -3.76 10.49
C LEU A 66 0.49 -3.74 12.02
N GLN A 67 1.13 -2.76 12.67
CA GLN A 67 1.08 -2.63 14.12
C GLN A 67 -0.31 -2.31 14.65
N GLU A 68 -1.10 -1.52 13.91
CA GLU A 68 -2.52 -1.29 14.24
C GLU A 68 -3.37 -2.55 14.01
N ALA A 69 -3.08 -3.33 12.97
CA ALA A 69 -3.74 -4.61 12.72
C ALA A 69 -3.45 -5.65 13.80
N GLU A 70 -2.24 -5.66 14.36
CA GLU A 70 -1.84 -6.55 15.47
C GLU A 70 -2.67 -6.31 16.75
N LYS A 71 -3.24 -5.12 16.93
CA LYS A 71 -4.11 -4.78 18.09
C LYS A 71 -5.50 -5.45 18.00
N LEU A 72 -5.87 -5.98 16.84
CA LEU A 72 -7.16 -6.66 16.63
C LEU A 72 -6.96 -8.17 16.42
N PRO A 73 -7.63 -9.05 17.18
CA PRO A 73 -7.36 -10.50 17.19
C PRO A 73 -7.61 -11.30 15.88
N ALA A 74 -8.00 -10.67 14.76
CA ALA A 74 -8.70 -11.39 13.67
C ALA A 74 -8.30 -11.01 12.25
N VAL A 75 -7.00 -10.98 11.91
CA VAL A 75 -6.56 -10.71 10.52
C VAL A 75 -5.39 -11.60 10.05
N ALA A 76 -5.30 -12.85 10.54
CA ALA A 76 -4.31 -13.78 9.97
C ALA A 76 -4.73 -14.19 8.54
N PRO A 77 -3.83 -14.04 7.53
CA PRO A 77 -4.11 -14.50 6.18
C PRO A 77 -3.93 -16.01 6.08
N SER A 78 -4.83 -16.67 5.37
CA SER A 78 -4.67 -18.07 4.99
C SER A 78 -3.59 -18.23 3.91
N ASN A 79 -2.99 -19.43 3.84
CA ASN A 79 -2.02 -19.75 2.78
C ASN A 79 -2.60 -19.58 1.37
N GLU A 80 -3.90 -19.82 1.21
CA GLU A 80 -4.61 -19.66 -0.06
C GLU A 80 -4.73 -18.18 -0.46
N GLU A 81 -5.08 -17.29 0.48
CA GLU A 81 -5.10 -15.85 0.22
C GLU A 81 -3.72 -15.31 -0.17
N VAL A 82 -2.65 -15.79 0.49
CA VAL A 82 -1.26 -15.43 0.14
C VAL A 82 -0.91 -15.94 -1.25
N ARG A 83 -1.33 -17.16 -1.63
CA ARG A 83 -1.11 -17.74 -2.96
C ARG A 83 -1.79 -16.89 -4.04
N ILE A 84 -3.08 -16.59 -3.85
CA ILE A 84 -3.86 -15.74 -4.77
C ILE A 84 -3.20 -14.36 -4.92
N ALA A 85 -2.79 -13.74 -3.82
CA ALA A 85 -2.11 -12.44 -3.86
C ALA A 85 -0.74 -12.51 -4.56
N SER A 86 0.01 -13.61 -4.40
CA SER A 86 1.28 -13.84 -5.09
C SER A 86 1.10 -13.99 -6.61
N GLU A 87 0.03 -14.68 -7.02
CA GLU A 87 -0.34 -14.81 -8.44
C GLU A 87 -0.79 -13.48 -9.03
N ALA A 88 -1.59 -12.71 -8.29
CA ALA A 88 -2.00 -11.37 -8.68
C ALA A 88 -0.79 -10.44 -8.84
N LEU A 89 0.17 -10.48 -7.91
CA LEU A 89 1.42 -9.73 -8.01
C LEU A 89 2.22 -10.14 -9.24
N SER A 90 2.34 -11.45 -9.51
CA SER A 90 3.08 -11.95 -10.67
C SER A 90 2.48 -11.49 -12.00
N LYS A 91 1.14 -11.37 -12.07
CA LYS A 91 0.42 -10.87 -13.26
C LYS A 91 0.63 -9.38 -13.54
N GLN A 92 1.15 -8.61 -12.59
CA GLN A 92 1.49 -7.19 -12.81
C GLN A 92 2.78 -7.05 -13.64
N PHE A 93 3.60 -8.11 -13.72
CA PHE A 93 4.82 -8.11 -14.50
C PHE A 93 4.56 -8.65 -15.91
N PRO A 94 5.37 -8.23 -16.91
CA PRO A 94 5.27 -8.78 -18.27
C PRO A 94 5.42 -10.31 -18.33
N SER A 95 6.15 -10.90 -17.38
CA SER A 95 6.28 -12.34 -17.21
C SER A 95 6.75 -12.70 -15.80
N THR A 96 6.54 -13.94 -15.38
CA THR A 96 7.10 -14.48 -14.14
C THR A 96 8.63 -14.47 -14.13
N ALA A 97 9.26 -14.71 -15.29
CA ALA A 97 10.71 -14.61 -15.45
C ALA A 97 11.23 -13.19 -15.19
N GLU A 98 10.47 -12.15 -15.57
CA GLU A 98 10.85 -10.77 -15.29
C GLU A 98 10.80 -10.46 -13.79
N LEU A 99 9.74 -10.86 -13.09
CA LEU A 99 9.68 -10.75 -11.64
C LEU A 99 10.88 -11.44 -10.97
N GLN A 100 11.19 -12.67 -11.38
CA GLN A 100 12.32 -13.42 -10.83
C GLN A 100 13.66 -12.72 -11.09
N ARG A 101 13.89 -12.17 -12.30
CA ARG A 101 15.10 -11.39 -12.60
C ARG A 101 15.23 -10.17 -11.71
N ARG A 102 14.14 -9.43 -11.49
CA ARG A 102 14.13 -8.25 -10.61
C ARG A 102 14.42 -8.63 -9.16
N MET A 103 13.80 -9.70 -8.66
CA MET A 103 14.08 -10.23 -7.32
C MET A 103 15.56 -10.59 -7.13
N GLN A 104 16.13 -11.32 -8.09
CA GLN A 104 17.55 -11.73 -8.03
C GLN A 104 18.50 -10.55 -7.98
N ARG A 105 18.23 -9.47 -8.72
CA ARG A 105 19.06 -8.25 -8.72
C ARG A 105 19.18 -7.59 -7.36
N VAL A 106 18.16 -7.73 -6.51
CA VAL A 106 18.12 -7.11 -5.17
C VAL A 106 18.25 -8.15 -4.04
N GLY A 107 18.58 -9.40 -4.37
CA GLY A 107 18.72 -10.49 -3.40
C GLY A 107 17.42 -10.87 -2.69
N LEU A 108 16.25 -10.57 -3.27
CA LEU A 108 14.95 -10.91 -2.69
C LEU A 108 14.65 -12.41 -2.89
N SER A 109 14.60 -13.17 -1.80
CA SER A 109 14.28 -14.59 -1.83
C SER A 109 12.78 -14.85 -2.01
N SER A 110 12.41 -16.07 -2.40
CA SER A 110 11.01 -16.49 -2.48
C SER A 110 10.30 -16.54 -1.12
N GLU A 111 11.04 -16.82 -0.05
CA GLU A 111 10.54 -16.80 1.33
C GLU A 111 10.24 -15.37 1.77
N GLN A 112 11.18 -14.44 1.53
CA GLN A 112 10.98 -13.01 1.82
C GLN A 112 9.83 -12.43 0.99
N LEU A 113 9.72 -12.80 -0.30
CA LEU A 113 8.59 -12.40 -1.12
C LEU A 113 7.27 -12.89 -0.52
N ARG A 114 7.21 -14.16 -0.09
CA ARG A 114 6.01 -14.72 0.54
C ARG A 114 5.62 -13.94 1.79
N GLU A 115 6.59 -13.57 2.63
CA GLU A 115 6.33 -12.77 3.82
C GLU A 115 5.83 -11.35 3.48
N ILE A 116 6.45 -10.69 2.50
CA ILE A 116 5.98 -9.37 2.00
C ILE A 116 4.53 -9.48 1.50
N VAL A 117 4.21 -10.51 0.70
CA VAL A 117 2.84 -10.72 0.21
C VAL A 117 1.89 -11.00 1.36
N ARG A 118 2.29 -11.81 2.33
CA ARG A 118 1.49 -12.10 3.54
C ARG A 118 1.15 -10.83 4.31
N GLN A 119 2.13 -9.96 4.54
CA GLN A 119 1.94 -8.65 5.17
C GLN A 119 0.98 -7.76 4.38
N ARG A 120 1.11 -7.72 3.05
CA ARG A 120 0.17 -6.98 2.18
C ARG A 120 -1.26 -7.50 2.29
N VAL A 121 -1.46 -8.81 2.43
CA VAL A 121 -2.79 -9.39 2.65
C VAL A 121 -3.35 -8.99 4.02
N VAL A 122 -2.54 -9.03 5.09
CA VAL A 122 -2.95 -8.54 6.43
C VAL A 122 -3.42 -7.08 6.34
N ILE A 123 -2.61 -6.21 5.74
CA ILE A 123 -2.91 -4.79 5.56
C ILE A 123 -4.24 -4.61 4.82
N LYS A 124 -4.40 -5.29 3.68
CA LYS A 124 -5.64 -5.21 2.90
C LYS A 124 -6.87 -5.61 3.72
N LYS A 125 -6.81 -6.77 4.38
CA LYS A 125 -7.93 -7.28 5.19
C LYS A 125 -8.27 -6.35 6.36
N TYR A 126 -7.24 -5.78 7.01
CA TYR A 126 -7.44 -4.83 8.10
C TYR A 126 -8.16 -3.56 7.60
N LEU A 127 -7.68 -2.97 6.50
CA LEU A 127 -8.27 -1.77 5.93
C LEU A 127 -9.70 -2.03 5.43
N ASP A 128 -9.93 -3.15 4.76
CA ASP A 128 -11.26 -3.55 4.30
C ASP A 128 -12.23 -3.69 5.47
N PHE A 129 -11.83 -4.39 6.55
CA PHE A 129 -12.65 -4.52 7.75
C PHE A 129 -12.89 -3.17 8.44
N ARG A 130 -11.86 -2.34 8.57
CA ARG A 130 -11.91 -1.10 9.36
C ARG A 130 -12.72 0.00 8.68
N PHE A 131 -12.66 0.10 7.36
CA PHE A 131 -13.23 1.21 6.61
C PHE A 131 -14.38 0.81 5.69
N ARG A 132 -14.32 -0.36 5.05
CA ARG A 132 -15.36 -0.78 4.10
C ARG A 132 -16.55 -1.44 4.78
N SER A 133 -16.36 -2.19 5.87
CA SER A 133 -17.47 -2.90 6.53
C SER A 133 -18.51 -1.98 7.19
N PHE A 134 -18.18 -0.71 7.43
CA PHE A 134 -19.01 0.24 8.18
C PHE A 134 -19.30 1.53 7.42
N VAL A 135 -18.97 1.60 6.12
CA VAL A 135 -19.26 2.78 5.31
C VAL A 135 -20.77 2.88 5.08
N VAL A 136 -21.35 4.02 5.44
CA VAL A 136 -22.76 4.34 5.21
C VAL A 136 -22.85 5.67 4.49
N ILE A 137 -23.57 5.67 3.37
CA ILE A 137 -23.91 6.85 2.59
C ILE A 137 -25.40 7.14 2.78
N THR A 138 -25.71 8.35 3.21
CA THR A 138 -27.09 8.77 3.46
C THR A 138 -27.75 9.28 2.19
N PRO A 139 -29.10 9.18 2.06
CA PRO A 139 -29.82 9.74 0.92
C PRO A 139 -29.56 11.25 0.71
N GLN A 140 -29.34 11.99 1.80
CA GLN A 140 -29.01 13.42 1.75
C GLN A 140 -27.65 13.65 1.08
N GLN A 141 -26.62 12.89 1.46
CA GLN A 141 -25.30 12.99 0.82
C GLN A 141 -25.35 12.71 -0.69
N VAL A 142 -26.17 11.74 -1.10
CA VAL A 142 -26.39 11.44 -2.52
C VAL A 142 -27.07 12.61 -3.24
N ALA A 143 -28.12 13.18 -2.64
CA ALA A 143 -28.82 14.32 -3.21
C ALA A 143 -27.93 15.56 -3.33
N ASP A 144 -27.12 15.85 -2.31
CA ASP A 144 -26.17 16.96 -2.30
C ASP A 144 -25.08 16.75 -3.36
N TYR A 145 -24.46 15.56 -3.40
CA TYR A 145 -23.44 15.24 -4.40
C TYR A 145 -23.98 15.29 -5.84
N TYR A 146 -25.20 14.79 -6.06
CA TYR A 146 -25.86 14.89 -7.36
C TYR A 146 -26.01 16.35 -7.81
N LYS A 147 -26.54 17.19 -6.93
CA LYS A 147 -26.81 18.60 -7.23
C LYS A 147 -25.52 19.42 -7.40
N ASP A 148 -24.56 19.24 -6.50
CA ASP A 148 -23.43 20.15 -6.36
C ASP A 148 -22.19 19.70 -7.15
N VAL A 149 -22.08 18.41 -7.47
CA VAL A 149 -20.92 17.84 -8.18
C VAL A 149 -21.33 17.21 -9.51
N TYR A 150 -22.26 16.26 -9.49
CA TYR A 150 -22.62 15.49 -10.69
C TYR A 150 -23.25 16.37 -11.79
N VAL A 151 -24.29 17.14 -11.46
CA VAL A 151 -25.01 17.99 -12.42
C VAL A 151 -24.07 19.03 -13.07
N PRO A 152 -23.26 19.81 -12.32
CA PRO A 152 -22.31 20.73 -12.93
C PRO A 152 -21.28 20.05 -13.82
N ARG A 153 -20.68 18.94 -13.34
CA ARG A 153 -19.70 18.16 -14.11
C ARG A 153 -20.30 17.59 -15.40
N PHE A 154 -21.50 17.03 -15.33
CA PHE A 154 -22.19 16.47 -16.50
C PHE A 154 -22.46 17.55 -17.55
N ARG A 155 -22.97 18.72 -17.14
CA ARG A 155 -23.25 19.83 -18.08
C ARG A 155 -21.99 20.34 -18.78
N GLN A 156 -20.86 20.35 -18.08
CA GLN A 156 -19.56 20.72 -18.67
C GLN A 156 -19.05 19.65 -19.65
N GLN A 157 -19.18 18.37 -19.30
CA GLN A 157 -18.64 17.26 -20.10
C GLN A 157 -19.56 16.84 -21.26
N SER A 158 -20.86 17.10 -21.16
CA SER A 158 -21.90 16.72 -22.13
C SER A 158 -22.85 17.88 -22.41
N PRO A 159 -22.36 18.98 -23.02
CA PRO A 159 -23.19 20.15 -23.29
C PRO A 159 -24.37 19.79 -24.21
N GLY A 160 -25.55 20.30 -23.87
CA GLY A 160 -26.79 20.09 -24.65
C GLY A 160 -27.48 18.74 -24.44
N ARG A 161 -26.93 17.83 -23.63
CA ARG A 161 -27.63 16.59 -23.23
C ARG A 161 -28.50 16.82 -22.01
N ILE A 162 -29.60 16.07 -21.93
CA ILE A 162 -30.46 16.03 -20.74
C ILE A 162 -29.66 15.36 -19.62
N VAL A 163 -29.67 16.00 -18.44
CA VAL A 163 -29.01 15.44 -17.26
C VAL A 163 -29.86 14.26 -16.74
N PRO A 164 -29.27 13.07 -16.52
CA PRO A 164 -29.97 11.94 -15.93
C PRO A 164 -30.59 12.30 -14.59
N MET A 165 -31.76 11.76 -14.27
CA MET A 165 -32.41 11.94 -12.98
C MET A 165 -31.62 11.25 -11.86
N LEU A 166 -31.76 11.76 -10.64
CA LEU A 166 -31.04 11.22 -9.47
C LEU A 166 -31.24 9.71 -9.31
N GLU A 167 -32.46 9.20 -9.51
CA GLU A 167 -32.76 7.77 -9.37
C GLU A 167 -32.04 6.91 -10.43
N GLU A 168 -31.76 7.46 -11.61
CA GLU A 168 -31.07 6.73 -12.70
C GLU A 168 -29.59 6.53 -12.39
N VAL A 169 -29.00 7.42 -11.58
CA VAL A 169 -27.56 7.43 -11.28
C VAL A 169 -27.26 7.16 -9.79
N ARG A 170 -28.29 6.98 -8.95
CA ARG A 170 -28.18 6.84 -7.50
C ARG A 170 -27.12 5.83 -7.08
N ALA A 171 -27.15 4.63 -7.65
CA ALA A 171 -26.22 3.55 -7.30
C ALA A 171 -24.76 3.92 -7.60
N GLU A 172 -24.50 4.56 -8.74
CA GLU A 172 -23.15 5.04 -9.13
C GLU A 172 -22.67 6.13 -8.17
N LEU A 173 -23.55 7.05 -7.77
CA LEU A 173 -23.20 8.11 -6.83
C LEU A 173 -22.95 7.56 -5.42
N GLU A 174 -23.74 6.58 -4.98
CA GLU A 174 -23.54 5.90 -3.70
C GLU A 174 -22.19 5.18 -3.65
N GLU A 175 -21.82 4.46 -4.73
CA GLU A 175 -20.51 3.82 -4.85
C GLU A 175 -19.38 4.84 -4.85
N THR A 176 -19.48 5.89 -5.66
CA THR A 176 -18.49 6.98 -5.72
C THR A 176 -18.28 7.65 -4.36
N LEU A 177 -19.38 7.95 -3.66
CA LEU A 177 -19.34 8.56 -2.34
C LEU A 177 -18.76 7.62 -1.29
N ALA A 178 -19.10 6.32 -1.36
CA ALA A 178 -18.54 5.32 -0.47
C ALA A 178 -17.02 5.22 -0.65
N GLU A 179 -16.54 5.13 -1.89
CA GLU A 179 -15.11 5.08 -2.20
C GLU A 179 -14.38 6.34 -1.73
N SER A 180 -14.91 7.53 -2.04
CA SER A 180 -14.32 8.80 -1.60
C SER A 180 -14.25 8.92 -0.08
N LYS A 181 -15.29 8.47 0.63
CA LYS A 181 -15.30 8.46 2.09
C LYS A 181 -14.27 7.48 2.66
N ILE A 182 -14.17 6.28 2.10
CA ILE A 182 -13.17 5.28 2.49
C ILE A 182 -11.76 5.85 2.32
N GLU A 183 -11.47 6.47 1.18
CA GLU A 183 -10.16 7.08 0.90
C GLU A 183 -9.83 8.17 1.91
N SER A 184 -10.75 9.11 2.16
CA SER A 184 -10.57 10.17 3.15
C SER A 184 -10.35 9.64 4.56
N ASP A 185 -11.10 8.61 4.98
CA ASP A 185 -10.96 8.02 6.31
C ASP A 185 -9.62 7.27 6.45
N MET A 186 -9.15 6.62 5.37
CA MET A 186 -7.84 5.96 5.32
C MET A 186 -6.69 6.96 5.44
N ASP A 187 -6.73 8.07 4.69
CA ASP A 187 -5.70 9.10 4.74
C ASP A 187 -5.62 9.73 6.14
N ALA A 188 -6.77 10.10 6.72
CA ALA A 188 -6.84 10.65 8.08
C ALA A 188 -6.29 9.65 9.12
N PHE A 189 -6.60 8.36 8.96
CA PHE A 189 -6.07 7.32 9.84
C PHE A 189 -4.54 7.20 9.75
N ILE A 190 -3.96 7.17 8.54
CA ILE A 190 -2.50 7.06 8.37
C ILE A 190 -1.80 8.30 8.90
N GLN A 191 -2.34 9.48 8.64
CA GLN A 191 -1.80 10.73 9.20
C GLN A 191 -1.79 10.67 10.73
N SER A 192 -2.91 10.31 11.34
CA SER A 192 -3.02 10.20 12.80
C SER A 192 -2.10 9.12 13.38
N ALA A 193 -1.92 7.99 12.68
CA ALA A 193 -0.98 6.95 13.08
C ALA A 193 0.47 7.47 13.05
N ARG A 194 0.85 8.25 12.03
CA ARG A 194 2.17 8.88 11.93
C ARG A 194 2.42 9.90 13.03
N GLU A 195 1.43 10.73 13.35
CA GLU A 195 1.55 11.77 14.40
C GLU A 195 1.78 11.15 15.79
N ARG A 196 1.24 9.96 16.05
CA ARG A 196 1.44 9.23 17.30
C ARG A 196 2.69 8.37 17.34
N ALA A 197 3.25 8.04 16.19
CA ALA A 197 4.38 7.11 16.08
C ALA A 197 5.72 7.82 16.31
N GLU A 198 6.69 7.09 16.85
CA GLU A 198 8.08 7.51 16.83
C GLU A 198 8.75 6.99 15.56
N ILE A 199 9.14 7.90 14.67
CA ILE A 199 9.82 7.57 13.41
C ILE A 199 11.19 8.25 13.42
N VAL A 200 12.25 7.45 13.42
CA VAL A 200 13.63 7.94 13.43
C VAL A 200 14.32 7.59 12.12
N ILE A 201 14.74 8.60 11.37
CA ILE A 201 15.56 8.42 10.16
C ILE A 201 17.02 8.28 10.58
N LEU A 202 17.59 7.10 10.37
CA LEU A 202 18.97 6.75 10.74
C LEU A 202 19.96 7.08 9.62
N SER A 203 19.54 6.93 8.36
CA SER A 203 20.32 7.28 7.18
C SER A 203 19.42 7.88 6.12
N GLN A 204 19.83 9.02 5.57
CA GLN A 204 19.18 9.59 4.39
C GLN A 204 19.41 8.70 3.16
N VAL A 205 18.42 8.71 2.26
CA VAL A 205 18.35 7.90 1.03
C VAL A 205 17.91 8.78 -0.14
#